data_AF-A0A1Y3MPD2-F1
#
_entry.id   AF-A0A1Y3MPD2-F1
#
_cell.length_a   1.000
_cell.length_b   1.000
_cell.length_c   1.000
_cell.angle_alpha   90.00
_cell.angle_beta   90.00
_cell.angle_gamma   90.00
#
_symmetry.space_group_name_H-M   'P 1'
#
loop_
_entity.id
_entity.type
_entity.pdbx_description
1 polymer ?
#
loop_
_entity_poly.entity_id
_entity_poly.type
_entity_poly.pdbx_seq_one_letter_code
_entity_poly.pdbx_strand_id
1 'polypeptide(L)'
;MEDNFRRVYYLLKLGDVERAKEEAELMVREDPEDVYGYLSLSYVYFYGLHESDIASEYIEEALKLDHLNEFVLLAGLDIFTAQSNFTRLREIAEIGIRNYPEEGSYYFYMSEAVMHLEGMKNVLVYLEKAMELDPENETYVGRYAYILLKHFPKRKEEGLKAEKRALELNPENITNLFCFASIAKEKRNFKKARMLAETAMKLDPNDEGVREIYKDIIVTKNKFCAFTMGFSQILERAFSKFCSLFGFVYNLNRYVYTFLIVLSFIGWLILPIYVIGRYAGIIYFVVLVMCLVSSIIKGKIYKEVGLGMPSDWRTNLRRNQFIRDREISKMKRDVGKVEPVNISTQKLSPEEIESQLASFWGKEAVFEKQQAEEVAPTVARSQLSSEEHKQIQSYSDIKSPRYNKWGICLVIIFSFTLMYRAEKLYNLYQRETGNTTPHISQETKQSIVEYQDRALEEQKEKFNKYTVESILYSLKRSDFSEKSLQQFVEEDYVPVVMGKVGQPSVEKLKNAHPTKFYKEGTITYVLLQDEEGSFLLEIRTTKISHVYGESWDNSEREMQRYHELITKIDTQGIAVGTK
;
A
#
# COMPACT_ATOMS: atom_id res chain seq x y z
N MET A 1 9.23 58.26 0.35
CA MET A 1 9.46 56.89 -0.12
C MET A 1 8.74 55.85 0.72
N GLU A 2 8.75 55.94 2.06
CA GLU A 2 8.00 54.99 2.93
C GLU A 2 6.49 54.93 2.63
N ASP A 3 5.82 56.08 2.40
CA ASP A 3 4.39 56.09 2.02
C ASP A 3 4.13 55.38 0.68
N ASN A 4 5.08 55.46 -0.27
CA ASN A 4 4.99 54.74 -1.53
C ASN A 4 5.19 53.23 -1.32
N PHE A 5 6.09 52.82 -0.43
CA PHE A 5 6.22 51.41 -0.03
C PHE A 5 4.92 50.87 0.59
N ARG A 6 4.28 51.63 1.50
CA ARG A 6 2.98 51.23 2.08
C ARG A 6 1.91 51.06 1.01
N ARG A 7 1.93 51.91 -0.02
CA ARG A 7 1.04 51.81 -1.19
C ARG A 7 1.33 50.56 -2.02
N VAL A 8 2.59 50.27 -2.34
CA VAL A 8 2.99 49.03 -3.03
C VAL A 8 2.51 47.80 -2.24
N TYR A 9 2.74 47.78 -0.93
CA TYR A 9 2.28 46.70 -0.06
C TYR A 9 0.75 46.55 -0.05
N TYR A 10 0.01 47.66 -0.09
CA TYR A 10 -1.44 47.64 -0.21
C TYR A 10 -1.91 47.10 -1.57
N LEU A 11 -1.26 47.47 -2.67
CA LEU A 11 -1.55 46.94 -4.01
C LEU A 11 -1.34 45.42 -4.06
N LEU A 12 -0.26 44.91 -3.45
CA LEU A 12 -0.02 43.47 -3.32
C LEU A 12 -1.15 42.77 -2.55
N LYS A 13 -1.68 43.37 -1.48
CA LYS A 13 -2.84 42.82 -0.76
C LYS A 13 -4.12 42.79 -1.60
N LEU A 14 -4.26 43.72 -2.55
CA LEU A 14 -5.37 43.71 -3.50
C LEU A 14 -5.16 42.72 -4.66
N GLY A 15 -3.96 42.14 -4.80
CA GLY A 15 -3.57 41.27 -5.90
C GLY A 15 -3.17 42.01 -7.18
N ASP A 16 -3.00 43.34 -7.10
CA ASP A 16 -2.61 44.18 -8.24
C ASP A 16 -1.07 44.20 -8.39
N VAL A 17 -0.52 43.02 -8.74
CA VAL A 17 0.93 42.77 -8.75
C VAL A 17 1.65 43.59 -9.83
N GLU A 18 1.02 43.80 -10.98
CA GLU A 18 1.61 44.57 -12.09
C GLU A 18 1.83 46.03 -11.67
N ARG A 19 0.80 46.68 -11.11
CA ARG A 19 0.95 48.08 -10.66
C ARG A 19 1.86 48.21 -9.46
N ALA A 20 1.84 47.24 -8.54
CA ALA A 20 2.79 47.18 -7.43
C ALA A 20 4.24 47.13 -7.95
N LYS A 21 4.50 46.34 -9.00
CA LYS A 21 5.81 46.25 -9.66
C LYS A 21 6.21 47.55 -10.33
N GLU A 22 5.34 48.15 -11.13
CA GLU A 22 5.61 49.42 -11.81
C GLU A 22 5.96 50.54 -10.81
N GLU A 23 5.21 50.65 -9.72
CA GLU A 23 5.47 51.64 -8.66
C GLU A 23 6.80 51.37 -7.95
N ALA A 24 7.11 50.11 -7.62
CA ALA A 24 8.38 49.73 -7.01
C ALA A 24 9.59 50.00 -7.94
N GLU A 25 9.47 49.73 -9.23
CA GLU A 25 10.52 50.05 -10.22
C GLU A 25 10.69 51.55 -10.43
N LEU A 26 9.60 52.32 -10.35
CA LEU A 26 9.66 53.78 -10.40
C LEU A 26 10.40 54.33 -9.18
N MET A 27 10.12 53.80 -7.98
CA MET A 27 10.82 54.19 -6.76
C MET A 27 12.35 54.03 -6.90
N VAL A 28 12.82 52.88 -7.40
CA VAL A 28 14.26 52.66 -7.62
C VAL A 28 14.82 53.58 -8.71
N ARG A 29 14.04 53.93 -9.73
CA ARG A 29 14.48 54.87 -10.79
C ARG A 29 14.57 56.31 -10.31
N GLU A 30 13.65 56.74 -9.43
CA GLU A 30 13.63 58.10 -8.88
C GLU A 30 14.72 58.30 -7.84
N ASP A 31 14.95 57.31 -6.98
CA ASP A 31 15.99 57.34 -5.95
C ASP A 31 16.64 55.95 -5.76
N PRO A 32 17.75 55.67 -6.45
CA PRO A 32 18.46 54.40 -6.34
C PRO A 32 19.22 54.18 -5.03
N GLU A 33 19.34 55.21 -4.17
CA GLU A 33 20.00 55.08 -2.86
C GLU A 33 19.00 54.88 -1.72
N ASP A 34 17.69 55.03 -2.00
CA ASP A 34 16.63 54.78 -1.02
C ASP A 34 16.31 53.29 -0.88
N VAL A 35 16.25 52.86 0.38
CA VAL A 35 16.04 51.45 0.73
C VAL A 35 14.64 50.94 0.39
N TYR A 36 13.62 51.80 0.39
CA TYR A 36 12.24 51.39 0.21
C TYR A 36 11.93 50.98 -1.23
N GLY A 37 12.68 51.46 -2.22
CA GLY A 37 12.55 50.99 -3.61
C GLY A 37 12.88 49.50 -3.75
N TYR A 38 14.07 49.11 -3.27
CA TYR A 38 14.50 47.70 -3.29
C TYR A 38 13.67 46.81 -2.36
N LEU A 39 13.26 47.31 -1.19
CA LEU A 39 12.33 46.62 -0.31
C LEU A 39 10.96 46.39 -0.97
N SER A 40 10.45 47.38 -1.71
CA SER A 40 9.19 47.24 -2.47
C SER A 40 9.32 46.16 -3.55
N LEU A 41 10.44 46.15 -4.28
CA LEU A 41 10.70 45.11 -5.29
C LEU A 41 10.82 43.73 -4.64
N SER A 42 11.54 43.58 -3.52
CA SER A 42 11.64 42.29 -2.84
C SER A 42 10.26 41.75 -2.42
N TYR A 43 9.36 42.61 -1.94
CA TYR A 43 7.97 42.25 -1.62
C TYR A 43 7.14 41.88 -2.85
N VAL A 44 7.29 42.61 -3.96
CA VAL A 44 6.61 42.29 -5.22
C VAL A 44 7.02 40.90 -5.70
N TYR A 45 8.32 40.61 -5.73
CA TYR A 45 8.83 39.31 -6.17
C TYR A 45 8.46 38.18 -5.20
N PHE A 46 8.46 38.44 -3.89
CA PHE A 46 8.15 37.43 -2.89
C PHE A 46 6.66 37.13 -2.76
N TYR A 47 5.83 38.14 -2.53
CA TYR A 47 4.39 37.99 -2.27
C TYR A 47 3.54 37.98 -3.53
N GLY A 48 3.92 38.74 -4.56
CA GLY A 48 3.15 38.88 -5.80
C GLY A 48 3.50 37.84 -6.85
N LEU A 49 4.79 37.66 -7.14
CA LEU A 49 5.28 36.76 -8.19
C LEU A 49 5.72 35.39 -7.69
N HIS A 50 5.90 35.22 -6.38
CA HIS A 50 6.39 33.99 -5.74
C HIS A 50 7.77 33.53 -6.26
N GLU A 51 8.62 34.48 -6.64
CA GLU A 51 9.99 34.27 -7.12
C GLU A 51 10.97 34.63 -6.00
N SER A 52 11.13 33.72 -5.03
CA SER A 52 11.96 33.96 -3.84
C SER A 52 13.44 34.23 -4.16
N ASP A 53 13.95 33.65 -5.25
CA ASP A 53 15.34 33.84 -5.67
C ASP A 53 15.61 35.28 -6.08
N ILE A 54 14.73 35.88 -6.89
CA ILE A 54 14.86 37.28 -7.30
C ILE A 54 14.55 38.21 -6.13
N ALA A 55 13.57 37.87 -5.28
CA ALA A 55 13.30 38.63 -4.07
C ALA A 55 14.54 38.74 -3.15
N SER A 56 15.34 37.67 -3.09
CA SER A 56 16.58 37.65 -2.30
C SER A 56 17.68 38.54 -2.87
N GLU A 57 17.73 38.74 -4.20
CA GLU A 57 18.68 39.70 -4.80
C GLU A 57 18.33 41.13 -4.39
N TYR A 58 17.05 41.51 -4.47
CA TYR A 58 16.61 42.85 -4.09
C TYR A 58 16.70 43.13 -2.59
N ILE A 59 16.44 42.13 -1.74
CA ILE A 59 16.61 42.33 -0.29
C ILE A 59 18.09 42.47 0.09
N GLU A 60 19.00 41.81 -0.62
CA GLU A 60 20.44 42.00 -0.44
C GLU A 60 20.89 43.42 -0.84
N GLU A 61 20.35 43.98 -1.92
CA GLU A 61 20.59 45.40 -2.26
C GLU A 61 20.05 46.35 -1.18
N ALA A 62 18.84 46.09 -0.67
CA ALA A 62 18.27 46.88 0.42
C ALA A 62 19.14 46.80 1.70
N LEU A 63 19.63 45.61 2.06
CA LEU A 63 20.53 45.39 3.19
C LEU A 63 21.88 46.09 3.00
N LYS A 64 22.41 46.19 1.78
CA LYS A 64 23.65 46.94 1.51
C LYS A 64 23.48 48.44 1.78
N LEU A 65 22.32 48.99 1.42
CA LEU A 65 22.00 50.41 1.63
C LEU A 65 21.76 50.71 3.12
N ASP A 66 20.92 49.91 3.78
CA ASP A 66 20.65 50.05 5.21
C ASP A 66 20.37 48.69 5.86
N HIS A 67 21.44 48.08 6.39
CA HIS A 67 21.38 46.82 7.12
C HIS A 67 20.82 46.95 8.53
N LEU A 68 20.47 48.16 8.99
CA LEU A 68 19.84 48.37 10.29
C LEU A 68 18.35 48.67 10.16
N ASN A 69 17.84 48.95 8.97
CA ASN A 69 16.42 49.20 8.76
C ASN A 69 15.57 47.99 9.15
N GLU A 70 14.67 48.17 10.11
CA GLU A 70 13.83 47.10 10.66
C GLU A 70 12.94 46.43 9.59
N PHE A 71 12.32 47.20 8.68
CA PHE A 71 11.49 46.62 7.62
C PHE A 71 12.30 45.72 6.68
N VAL A 72 13.54 46.12 6.39
CA VAL A 72 14.47 45.34 5.55
C VAL A 72 14.91 44.07 6.27
N LEU A 73 15.25 44.17 7.55
CA LEU A 73 15.63 43.01 8.35
C LEU A 73 14.49 41.99 8.41
N LEU A 74 13.27 42.42 8.77
CA LEU A 74 12.09 41.55 8.83
C LEU A 74 11.77 40.91 7.47
N ALA A 75 11.81 41.69 6.40
CA ALA A 75 11.66 41.18 5.04
C ALA A 75 12.71 40.12 4.67
N GLY A 76 13.97 40.36 5.05
CA GLY A 76 15.06 39.40 4.89
C GLY A 76 14.79 38.09 5.64
N LEU A 77 14.31 38.16 6.88
CA LEU A 77 13.98 36.96 7.66
C LEU A 77 12.92 36.11 6.96
N ASP A 78 11.86 36.71 6.44
CA ASP A 78 10.80 36.01 5.72
C ASP A 78 11.33 35.33 4.44
N ILE A 79 12.07 36.08 3.61
CA ILE A 79 12.59 35.62 2.32
C ILE A 79 13.60 34.48 2.53
N PHE A 80 14.58 34.66 3.42
CA PHE A 80 15.61 33.64 3.65
C PHE A 80 15.09 32.42 4.40
N THR A 81 14.02 32.56 5.19
CA THR A 81 13.30 31.41 5.75
C THR A 81 12.65 30.59 4.64
N ALA A 82 11.95 31.23 3.69
CA ALA A 82 11.31 30.55 2.57
C ALA A 82 12.33 29.82 1.67
N GLN A 83 13.50 30.41 1.46
CA GLN A 83 14.60 29.79 0.70
C GLN A 83 15.37 28.72 1.50
N SER A 84 15.05 28.51 2.77
CA SER A 84 15.84 27.65 3.67
C SER A 84 17.33 28.06 3.76
N ASN A 85 17.66 29.33 3.55
CA ASN A 85 19.01 29.87 3.69
C ASN A 85 19.29 30.23 5.15
N PHE A 86 19.45 29.20 5.98
CA PHE A 86 19.57 29.35 7.43
C PHE A 86 20.84 30.12 7.87
N THR A 87 21.88 30.15 7.03
CA THR A 87 23.10 30.93 7.31
C THR A 87 22.80 32.43 7.25
N ARG A 88 22.19 32.90 6.16
CA ARG A 88 21.77 34.31 6.06
C ARG A 88 20.69 34.67 7.08
N LEU A 89 19.74 33.76 7.30
CA LEU A 89 18.72 33.94 8.33
C LEU A 89 19.34 34.20 9.72
N ARG A 90 20.37 33.44 10.09
CA ARG A 90 21.09 33.63 11.35
C ARG A 90 21.76 35.00 11.42
N GLU A 91 22.47 35.40 10.37
CA GLU A 91 23.19 36.68 10.33
C GLU A 91 22.23 37.87 10.51
N ILE A 92 21.10 37.86 9.82
CA ILE A 92 20.08 38.91 9.93
C ILE A 92 19.43 38.90 11.32
N ALA A 93 19.10 37.72 11.85
CA ALA A 93 18.57 37.59 13.21
C ALA A 93 19.55 38.08 14.27
N GLU A 94 20.86 37.86 14.11
CA GLU A 94 21.90 38.39 15.00
C GLU A 94 22.00 39.92 14.95
N ILE A 95 21.93 40.51 13.74
CA ILE A 95 21.88 41.97 13.57
C ILE A 95 20.63 42.53 14.26
N GLY A 96 19.48 41.89 14.05
CA GLY A 96 18.21 42.24 14.69
C GLY A 96 18.27 42.19 16.21
N ILE A 97 18.72 41.07 16.80
CA ILE A 97 18.88 40.94 18.26
C ILE A 97 19.81 42.02 18.84
N ARG A 98 20.87 42.40 18.11
CA ARG A 98 21.84 43.38 18.59
C ARG A 98 21.27 44.80 18.64
N ASN A 99 20.45 45.17 17.65
CA ASN A 99 19.95 46.53 17.47
C ASN A 99 18.52 46.72 18.00
N TYR A 100 17.75 45.64 18.06
CA TYR A 100 16.35 45.57 18.48
C TYR A 100 16.14 44.42 19.49
N PRO A 101 16.82 44.45 20.66
CA PRO A 101 16.79 43.34 21.64
C PRO A 101 15.42 43.11 22.31
N GLU A 102 14.49 44.06 22.19
CA GLU A 102 13.14 43.95 22.73
C GLU A 102 12.15 43.32 21.74
N GLU A 103 12.57 43.10 20.48
CA GLU A 103 11.71 42.59 19.42
C GLU A 103 11.81 41.05 19.36
N GLY A 104 10.70 40.38 19.69
CA GLY A 104 10.65 38.93 19.85
C GLY A 104 10.86 38.14 18.55
N SER A 105 10.53 38.72 17.39
CA SER A 105 10.64 38.06 16.08
C SER A 105 12.07 37.63 15.74
N TYR A 106 13.08 38.44 16.08
CA TYR A 106 14.48 38.09 15.83
C TYR A 106 14.92 36.86 16.65
N TYR A 107 14.46 36.73 17.89
CA TYR A 107 14.72 35.54 18.70
C TYR A 107 13.99 34.31 18.14
N PHE A 108 12.77 34.47 17.64
CA PHE A 108 12.05 33.38 16.96
C PHE A 108 12.81 32.90 15.71
N TYR A 109 13.20 33.79 14.82
CA TYR A 109 13.96 33.43 13.61
C TYR A 109 15.37 32.90 13.93
N MET A 110 16.02 33.40 14.98
CA MET A 110 17.27 32.83 15.49
C MET A 110 17.06 31.38 15.95
N SER A 111 15.94 31.08 16.60
CA SER A 111 15.60 29.71 17.01
C SER A 111 15.47 28.77 15.82
N GLU A 112 14.88 29.24 14.71
CA GLU A 112 14.74 28.50 13.46
C GLU A 112 16.12 28.25 12.82
N ALA A 113 16.94 29.30 12.69
CA ALA A 113 18.27 29.19 12.12
C ALA A 113 19.17 28.21 12.90
N VAL A 114 19.20 28.33 14.22
CA VAL A 114 19.99 27.47 15.10
C VAL A 114 19.46 26.03 15.09
N MET A 115 18.15 25.82 15.00
CA MET A 115 17.58 24.48 14.88
C MET A 115 18.12 23.72 13.67
N HIS A 116 18.28 24.42 12.54
CA HIS A 116 18.77 23.83 11.29
C HIS A 116 20.30 23.73 11.22
N LEU A 117 21.03 24.71 11.76
CA LEU A 117 22.50 24.75 11.70
C LEU A 117 23.19 23.98 12.82
N GLU A 118 22.65 24.02 14.04
CA GLU A 118 23.30 23.53 15.27
C GLU A 118 22.48 22.43 15.96
N GLY A 119 21.27 22.15 15.46
CA GLY A 119 20.34 21.19 16.07
C GLY A 119 19.61 21.76 17.28
N MET A 120 19.15 20.88 18.18
CA MET A 120 18.18 21.22 19.23
C MET A 120 18.75 21.91 20.48
N LYS A 121 20.05 22.24 20.51
CA LYS A 121 20.76 22.61 21.75
C LYS A 121 20.23 23.91 22.38
N ASN A 122 20.07 24.97 21.57
CA ASN A 122 19.70 26.30 22.05
C ASN A 122 18.31 26.76 21.56
N VAL A 123 17.59 25.94 20.79
CA VAL A 123 16.30 26.30 20.19
C VAL A 123 15.28 26.76 21.23
N LEU A 124 15.16 26.03 22.34
CA LEU A 124 14.23 26.39 23.40
C LEU A 124 14.60 27.70 24.11
N VAL A 125 15.88 28.04 24.21
CA VAL A 125 16.34 29.28 24.86
C VAL A 125 15.85 30.50 24.06
N TYR A 126 16.03 30.45 22.73
CA TYR A 126 15.59 31.53 21.86
C TYR A 126 14.05 31.62 21.77
N LEU A 127 13.34 30.49 21.72
CA LEU A 127 11.87 30.48 21.77
C LEU A 127 11.33 30.99 23.11
N GLU A 128 11.93 30.62 24.23
CA GLU A 128 11.55 31.12 25.56
C GLU A 128 11.76 32.63 25.64
N LYS A 129 12.83 33.16 25.04
CA LYS A 129 13.06 34.61 24.97
C LYS A 129 12.06 35.32 24.06
N ALA A 130 11.73 34.76 22.89
CA ALA A 130 10.69 35.31 22.02
C ALA A 130 9.32 35.37 22.72
N MET A 131 8.96 34.32 23.47
CA MET A 131 7.73 34.26 24.27
C MET A 131 7.76 35.19 25.50
N GLU A 132 8.92 35.48 26.08
CA GLU A 132 9.05 36.46 27.17
C GLU A 132 8.75 37.88 26.66
N LEU A 133 9.25 38.21 25.46
CA LEU A 133 9.09 39.52 24.83
C LEU A 133 7.67 39.73 24.27
N ASP A 134 7.08 38.70 23.67
CA ASP A 134 5.70 38.72 23.17
C ASP A 134 4.92 37.46 23.59
N PRO A 135 4.32 37.47 24.81
CA PRO A 135 3.65 36.30 25.38
C PRO A 135 2.27 36.00 24.76
N GLU A 136 1.69 36.94 24.01
CA GLU A 136 0.41 36.75 23.33
C GLU A 136 0.58 36.29 21.86
N ASN A 137 1.82 36.18 21.39
CA ASN A 137 2.12 35.64 20.07
C ASN A 137 1.84 34.13 19.99
N GLU A 138 0.76 33.74 19.34
CA GLU A 138 0.39 32.34 19.22
C GLU A 138 1.44 31.51 18.45
N THR A 139 2.20 32.14 17.56
CA THR A 139 3.16 31.46 16.69
C THR A 139 4.37 31.04 17.51
N TYR A 140 4.86 31.90 18.42
CA TYR A 140 5.97 31.58 19.32
C TYR A 140 5.58 30.48 20.30
N VAL A 141 4.42 30.63 20.95
CA VAL A 141 3.89 29.63 21.90
C VAL A 141 3.63 28.29 21.21
N GLY A 142 3.05 28.32 20.01
CA GLY A 142 2.75 27.13 19.23
C GLY A 142 3.99 26.40 18.73
N ARG A 143 4.99 27.14 18.26
CA ARG A 143 6.30 26.58 17.88
C ARG A 143 7.01 25.94 19.06
N TYR A 144 7.02 26.62 20.21
CA TYR A 144 7.56 26.10 21.46
C TYR A 144 6.88 24.78 21.87
N ALA A 145 5.55 24.74 21.83
CA ALA A 145 4.77 23.53 22.10
C ALA A 145 5.15 22.38 21.16
N TYR A 146 5.25 22.66 19.85
CA TYR A 146 5.64 21.68 18.84
C TYR A 146 7.03 21.09 19.11
N ILE A 147 8.04 21.93 19.38
CA ILE A 147 9.40 21.49 19.66
C ILE A 147 9.44 20.63 20.94
N LEU A 148 8.76 21.03 22.02
CA LEU A 148 8.68 20.25 23.25
C LEU A 148 8.05 18.87 23.02
N LEU A 149 6.90 18.82 22.33
CA LEU A 149 6.17 17.57 22.10
C LEU A 149 6.90 16.60 21.17
N LYS A 150 7.70 17.14 20.23
CA LYS A 150 8.44 16.34 19.25
C LYS A 150 9.77 15.84 19.78
N HIS A 151 10.58 16.74 20.36
CA HIS A 151 11.98 16.49 20.66
C HIS A 151 12.28 16.28 22.15
N PHE A 152 11.40 16.72 23.06
CA PHE A 152 11.64 16.69 24.51
C PHE A 152 10.58 15.84 25.24
N PRO A 153 10.58 14.50 25.10
CA PRO A 153 9.54 13.63 25.67
C PRO A 153 9.44 13.69 27.20
N LYS A 154 10.51 14.12 27.90
CA LYS A 154 10.50 14.34 29.36
C LYS A 154 9.71 15.60 29.76
N ARG A 155 9.63 16.60 28.88
CA ARG A 155 8.89 17.87 29.06
C ARG A 155 7.52 17.84 28.39
N LYS A 156 6.92 16.64 28.24
CA LYS A 156 5.65 16.48 27.52
C LYS A 156 4.49 17.27 28.13
N GLU A 157 4.39 17.32 29.46
CA GLU A 157 3.29 18.02 30.12
C GLU A 157 3.33 19.53 29.87
N GLU A 158 4.53 20.09 29.87
CA GLU A 158 4.78 21.48 29.50
C GLU A 158 4.42 21.74 28.03
N GLY A 159 4.83 20.86 27.12
CA GLY A 159 4.44 20.95 25.71
C GLY A 159 2.92 20.89 25.49
N LEU A 160 2.19 20.08 26.27
CA LEU A 160 0.73 20.02 26.21
C LEU A 160 0.07 21.29 26.78
N LYS A 161 0.65 21.92 27.80
CA LYS A 161 0.19 23.22 28.32
C LYS A 161 0.41 24.34 27.30
N ALA A 162 1.58 24.37 26.66
CA ALA A 162 1.88 25.32 25.60
C ALA A 162 0.97 25.11 24.38
N GLU A 163 0.70 23.87 23.98
CA GLU A 163 -0.25 23.55 22.90
C GLU A 163 -1.65 24.10 23.22
N LYS A 164 -2.12 23.90 24.44
CA LYS A 164 -3.40 24.45 24.91
C LYS A 164 -3.41 25.97 24.83
N ARG A 165 -2.36 26.63 25.35
CA ARG A 165 -2.25 28.10 25.33
C ARG A 165 -2.24 28.64 23.90
N ALA A 166 -1.52 28.01 22.97
CA ALA A 166 -1.49 28.41 21.57
C ALA A 166 -2.88 28.36 20.90
N LEU A 167 -3.67 27.32 21.18
CA LEU A 167 -5.04 27.19 20.69
C LEU A 167 -6.03 28.16 21.38
N GLU A 168 -5.74 28.59 22.62
CA GLU A 168 -6.49 29.63 23.32
C GLU A 168 -6.21 31.02 22.76
N LEU A 169 -4.94 31.33 22.46
CA LEU A 169 -4.50 32.60 21.87
C LEU A 169 -5.11 32.80 20.48
N ASN A 170 -4.97 31.81 19.60
CA ASN A 170 -5.56 31.86 18.27
C ASN A 170 -5.95 30.45 17.77
N PRO A 171 -7.23 30.08 17.84
CA PRO A 171 -7.72 28.79 17.35
C PRO A 171 -7.70 28.67 15.82
N GLU A 172 -7.51 29.76 15.09
CA GLU A 172 -7.48 29.81 13.62
C GLU A 172 -6.06 29.82 13.05
N ASN A 173 -5.02 29.78 13.89
CA ASN A 173 -3.65 29.75 13.40
C ASN A 173 -3.36 28.41 12.70
N ILE A 174 -3.30 28.47 11.36
CA ILE A 174 -3.19 27.31 10.47
C ILE A 174 -1.90 26.53 10.71
N THR A 175 -0.78 27.24 10.91
CA THR A 175 0.52 26.65 11.22
C THR A 175 0.46 25.83 12.50
N ASN A 176 -0.15 26.37 13.56
CA ASN A 176 -0.34 25.66 14.82
C ASN A 176 -1.24 24.43 14.66
N LEU A 177 -2.39 24.58 13.99
CA LEU A 177 -3.30 23.47 13.70
C LEU A 177 -2.60 22.34 12.93
N PHE A 178 -1.84 22.68 11.89
CA PHE A 178 -1.04 21.75 11.10
C PHE A 178 0.02 21.04 11.95
N CYS A 179 0.83 21.79 12.70
CA CYS A 179 1.89 21.25 13.55
C CYS A 179 1.32 20.28 14.60
N PHE A 180 0.23 20.67 15.28
CA PHE A 180 -0.42 19.83 16.29
C PHE A 180 -1.12 18.61 15.68
N ALA A 181 -1.71 18.74 14.48
CA ALA A 181 -2.26 17.60 13.75
C ALA A 181 -1.17 16.57 13.41
N SER A 182 -0.02 17.05 12.93
CA SER A 182 1.15 16.22 12.59
C SER A 182 1.69 15.48 13.82
N ILE A 183 1.86 16.18 14.96
CA ILE A 183 2.27 15.56 16.22
C ILE A 183 1.23 14.54 16.70
N ALA A 184 -0.06 14.88 16.65
CA ALA A 184 -1.12 13.96 17.04
C ALA A 184 -1.14 12.70 16.16
N LYS A 185 -0.93 12.81 14.85
CA LYS A 185 -0.78 11.70 13.90
C LYS A 185 0.42 10.83 14.27
N GLU A 186 1.57 11.43 14.56
CA GLU A 186 2.79 10.71 14.96
C GLU A 186 2.58 9.96 16.28
N LYS A 187 1.88 10.56 17.25
CA LYS A 187 1.52 9.91 18.52
C LYS A 187 0.33 8.96 18.39
N ARG A 188 -0.21 8.71 17.18
CA ARG A 188 -1.39 7.87 16.89
C ARG A 188 -2.67 8.32 17.57
N ASN A 189 -2.75 9.59 17.96
CA ASN A 189 -3.99 10.22 18.38
C ASN A 189 -4.78 10.66 17.14
N PHE A 190 -5.24 9.69 16.35
CA PHE A 190 -5.87 9.93 15.06
C PHE A 190 -7.16 10.76 15.17
N LYS A 191 -7.88 10.69 16.31
CA LYS A 191 -9.06 11.53 16.56
C LYS A 191 -8.66 13.01 16.63
N LYS A 192 -7.70 13.36 17.50
CA LYS A 192 -7.22 14.74 17.65
C LYS A 192 -6.61 15.26 16.34
N ALA A 193 -5.77 14.44 15.71
CA ALA A 193 -5.14 14.78 14.43
C ALA A 193 -6.18 15.11 13.34
N ARG A 194 -7.27 14.32 13.26
CA ARG A 194 -8.33 14.56 12.28
C ARG A 194 -9.07 15.86 12.54
N MET A 195 -9.44 16.14 13.78
CA MET A 195 -10.18 17.36 14.13
C MET A 195 -9.36 18.64 13.84
N LEU A 196 -8.06 18.61 14.16
CA LEU A 196 -7.14 19.72 13.85
C LEU A 196 -6.96 19.89 12.33
N ALA A 197 -6.72 18.81 11.59
CA ALA A 197 -6.55 18.88 10.13
C ALA A 197 -7.84 19.28 9.39
N GLU A 198 -9.00 18.81 9.84
CA GLU A 198 -10.32 19.24 9.32
C GLU A 198 -10.52 20.75 9.51
N THR A 199 -10.08 21.28 10.66
CA THR A 199 -10.17 22.72 10.94
C THR A 199 -9.21 23.51 10.06
N ALA A 200 -7.95 23.08 9.95
CA ALA A 200 -6.98 23.72 9.07
C ALA A 200 -7.46 23.73 7.60
N MET A 201 -8.02 22.61 7.11
CA MET A 201 -8.53 22.49 5.74
C MET A 201 -9.75 23.39 5.48
N LYS A 202 -10.56 23.70 6.50
CA LYS A 202 -11.65 24.69 6.38
C LYS A 202 -11.13 26.11 6.25
N LEU A 203 -10.08 26.45 7.00
CA LEU A 203 -9.50 27.80 7.06
C LEU A 203 -8.71 28.13 5.80
N ASP A 204 -7.91 27.18 5.31
CA ASP A 204 -7.17 27.30 4.06
C ASP A 204 -7.18 25.98 3.26
N PRO A 205 -8.14 25.84 2.32
CA PRO A 205 -8.23 24.69 1.43
C PRO A 205 -7.12 24.61 0.37
N ASN A 206 -6.41 25.72 0.14
CA ASN A 206 -5.43 25.86 -0.93
C ASN A 206 -4.00 25.53 -0.47
N ASP A 207 -3.73 25.64 0.82
CA ASP A 207 -2.47 25.18 1.42
C ASP A 207 -2.24 23.68 1.15
N GLU A 208 -1.15 23.38 0.46
CA GLU A 208 -0.80 22.02 0.05
C GLU A 208 -0.47 21.12 1.25
N GLY A 209 0.25 21.65 2.25
CA GLY A 209 0.61 20.92 3.46
C GLY A 209 -0.61 20.56 4.29
N VAL A 210 -1.54 21.50 4.45
CA VAL A 210 -2.84 21.29 5.10
C VAL A 210 -3.66 20.23 4.36
N ARG A 211 -3.71 20.28 3.02
CA ARG A 211 -4.40 19.29 2.20
C ARG A 211 -3.78 17.90 2.35
N GLU A 212 -2.46 17.81 2.40
CA GLU A 212 -1.74 16.54 2.57
C GLU A 212 -2.03 15.91 3.94
N ILE A 213 -1.88 16.68 5.03
CA ILE A 213 -2.15 16.16 6.38
C ILE A 213 -3.63 15.77 6.54
N TYR A 214 -4.55 16.53 5.95
CA TYR A 214 -5.97 16.23 5.94
C TYR A 214 -6.25 14.92 5.19
N LYS A 215 -5.71 14.76 3.98
CA LYS A 215 -5.83 13.55 3.17
C LYS A 215 -5.31 12.33 3.92
N ASP A 216 -4.16 12.45 4.57
CA ASP A 216 -3.55 11.37 5.33
C ASP A 216 -4.39 10.95 6.54
N ILE A 217 -5.07 11.89 7.18
CA ILE A 217 -5.75 11.62 8.44
C ILE A 217 -7.24 11.29 8.27
N ILE A 218 -7.91 11.81 7.24
CA ILE A 218 -9.36 11.62 7.05
C ILE A 218 -9.74 10.14 6.92
N VAL A 219 -8.83 9.34 6.34
CA VAL A 219 -9.01 7.89 6.18
C VAL A 219 -9.13 7.16 7.53
N THR A 220 -8.58 7.72 8.61
CA THR A 220 -8.69 7.17 9.96
C THR A 220 -10.09 7.30 10.57
N LYS A 221 -11.03 7.98 9.88
CA LYS A 221 -12.46 7.89 10.16
C LYS A 221 -12.95 6.44 10.08
N ASN A 222 -12.38 5.66 9.18
CA ASN A 222 -12.57 4.22 9.16
C ASN A 222 -11.61 3.54 10.16
N LYS A 223 -12.17 2.76 11.10
CA LYS A 223 -11.41 2.05 12.15
C LYS A 223 -10.37 1.08 11.59
N PHE A 224 -10.66 0.43 10.46
CA PHE A 224 -9.71 -0.47 9.80
C PHE A 224 -8.53 0.30 9.21
N CYS A 225 -8.79 1.40 8.50
CA CYS A 225 -7.71 2.26 7.99
C CYS A 225 -6.86 2.84 9.14
N ALA A 226 -7.49 3.27 10.24
CA ALA A 226 -6.77 3.69 11.44
C ALA A 226 -5.88 2.59 12.03
N PHE A 227 -6.37 1.34 12.08
CA PHE A 227 -5.58 0.19 12.49
C PHE A 227 -4.39 -0.06 11.54
N THR A 228 -4.63 -0.07 10.22
CA THR A 228 -3.56 -0.31 9.23
C THR A 228 -2.48 0.77 9.26
N MET A 229 -2.86 2.04 9.45
CA MET A 229 -1.92 3.15 9.62
C MET A 229 -1.16 3.05 10.94
N GLY A 230 -1.84 2.69 12.03
CA GLY A 230 -1.19 2.46 13.31
C GLY A 230 -0.20 1.29 13.27
N PHE A 231 -0.51 0.23 12.52
CA PHE A 231 0.37 -0.91 12.30
C PHE A 231 1.57 -0.55 11.42
N SER A 232 1.37 0.15 10.30
CA SER A 232 2.46 0.57 9.42
C SER A 232 3.45 1.49 10.14
N GLN A 233 2.97 2.45 10.93
CA GLN A 233 3.82 3.35 11.73
C GLN A 233 4.67 2.62 12.78
N ILE A 234 4.22 1.47 13.30
CA ILE A 234 5.01 0.67 14.24
C ILE A 234 6.17 0.00 13.51
N LEU A 235 5.87 -0.63 12.37
CA LEU A 235 6.88 -1.27 11.53
C LEU A 235 7.90 -0.24 11.05
N GLU A 236 7.43 0.90 10.56
CA GLU A 236 8.27 2.00 10.09
C GLU A 236 9.15 2.56 11.21
N ARG A 237 8.62 2.80 12.41
CA ARG A 237 9.45 3.24 13.55
C ARG A 237 10.49 2.20 13.95
N ALA A 238 10.13 0.92 13.97
CA ALA A 238 11.06 -0.13 14.34
C ALA A 238 12.17 -0.27 13.29
N PHE A 239 11.82 -0.16 12.00
CA PHE A 239 12.77 -0.14 10.88
C PHE A 239 13.66 1.11 10.92
N SER A 240 13.07 2.29 11.08
CA SER A 240 13.79 3.57 11.19
C SER A 240 14.78 3.57 12.36
N LYS A 241 14.38 3.05 13.54
CA LYS A 241 15.30 2.86 14.67
C LYS A 241 16.46 1.93 14.34
N PHE A 242 16.19 0.83 13.65
CA PHE A 242 17.24 -0.06 13.18
C PHE A 242 18.19 0.65 12.21
N CYS A 243 17.66 1.37 11.21
CA CYS A 243 18.47 2.15 10.27
C CYS A 243 19.28 3.27 10.96
N SER A 244 18.78 3.82 12.06
CA SER A 244 19.48 4.85 12.83
C SER A 244 20.80 4.37 13.44
N LEU A 245 20.99 3.04 13.61
CA LEU A 245 22.28 2.45 14.02
C LEU A 245 23.40 2.74 13.02
N PHE A 246 23.04 2.92 11.74
CA PHE A 246 23.98 3.27 10.67
C PHE A 246 24.08 4.78 10.45
N GLY A 247 23.46 5.60 11.31
CA GLY A 247 23.41 7.06 11.13
C GLY A 247 24.79 7.71 11.05
N PHE A 248 25.81 7.17 11.74
CA PHE A 248 27.18 7.67 11.63
C PHE A 248 27.75 7.54 10.21
N VAL A 249 27.34 6.51 9.45
CA VAL A 249 27.80 6.25 8.07
C VAL A 249 27.28 7.32 7.12
N TYR A 250 26.11 7.91 7.41
CA TYR A 250 25.53 8.97 6.58
C TYR A 250 26.50 10.15 6.38
N ASN A 251 27.18 10.55 7.45
CA ASN A 251 28.14 11.65 7.44
C ASN A 251 29.48 11.28 6.78
N LEU A 252 29.83 9.99 6.71
CA LEU A 252 31.03 9.53 6.02
C LEU A 252 30.80 9.34 4.52
N ASN A 253 29.70 8.67 4.14
CA ASN A 253 29.36 8.41 2.75
C ASN A 253 27.87 8.10 2.56
N ARG A 254 27.15 9.01 1.90
CA ARG A 254 25.71 8.90 1.61
C ARG A 254 25.34 7.67 0.78
N TYR A 255 26.18 7.25 -0.16
CA TYR A 255 25.91 6.07 -0.99
C TYR A 255 25.99 4.78 -0.19
N VAL A 256 26.99 4.67 0.69
CA VAL A 256 27.15 3.51 1.58
C VAL A 256 25.99 3.43 2.57
N TYR A 257 25.56 4.56 3.13
CA TYR A 257 24.39 4.61 3.99
C TYR A 257 23.12 4.12 3.27
N THR A 258 22.90 4.59 2.04
CA THR A 258 21.76 4.15 1.21
C THR A 258 21.82 2.65 0.93
N PHE A 259 23.00 2.13 0.59
CA PHE A 259 23.22 0.70 0.38
C PHE A 259 22.89 -0.12 1.64
N LEU A 260 23.33 0.33 2.82
CA LEU A 260 23.03 -0.32 4.09
C LEU A 260 21.53 -0.32 4.42
N ILE A 261 20.79 0.74 4.08
CA ILE A 261 19.33 0.77 4.24
C ILE A 261 18.68 -0.27 3.33
N VAL A 262 19.07 -0.34 2.06
CA VAL A 262 18.52 -1.33 1.11
C VAL A 262 18.79 -2.75 1.59
N LEU A 263 20.02 -3.04 2.04
CA LEU A 263 20.39 -4.34 2.59
C LEU A 263 19.59 -4.66 3.86
N SER A 264 19.39 -3.65 4.72
CA SER A 264 18.58 -3.77 5.94
C SER A 264 17.12 -4.09 5.62
N PHE A 265 16.56 -3.47 4.58
CA PHE A 265 15.21 -3.73 4.11
C PHE A 265 15.05 -5.16 3.58
N ILE A 266 16.00 -5.61 2.76
CA ILE A 266 16.05 -7.00 2.27
C ILE A 266 16.17 -7.97 3.46
N GLY A 267 17.05 -7.68 4.41
CA GLY A 267 17.20 -8.46 5.64
C GLY A 267 15.90 -8.53 6.43
N TRP A 268 15.17 -7.43 6.58
CA TRP A 268 13.86 -7.38 7.25
C TRP A 268 12.76 -8.18 6.55
N LEU A 269 12.85 -8.34 5.22
CA LEU A 269 11.95 -9.20 4.44
C LEU A 269 12.34 -10.69 4.51
N ILE A 270 13.63 -11.00 4.61
CA ILE A 270 14.10 -12.40 4.62
C ILE A 270 14.10 -12.99 6.03
N LEU A 271 14.39 -12.18 7.06
CA LEU A 271 14.53 -12.64 8.45
C LEU A 271 13.27 -13.38 8.95
N PRO A 272 12.03 -12.91 8.75
CA PRO A 272 10.85 -13.65 9.18
C PRO A 272 10.68 -14.99 8.43
N ILE A 273 11.10 -15.05 7.15
CA ILE A 273 11.10 -16.30 6.36
C ILE A 273 12.08 -17.30 6.96
N TYR A 274 13.26 -16.84 7.37
CA TYR A 274 14.26 -17.70 7.99
C TYR A 274 13.82 -18.20 9.38
N VAL A 275 13.21 -17.34 10.19
CA VAL A 275 12.80 -17.68 11.57
C VAL A 275 11.53 -18.53 11.63
N ILE A 276 10.55 -18.29 10.76
CA ILE A 276 9.21 -18.89 10.85
C ILE A 276 8.89 -19.76 9.61
N GLY A 277 9.80 -19.87 8.63
CA GLY A 277 9.64 -20.73 7.46
C GLY A 277 8.39 -20.43 6.63
N ARG A 278 7.65 -21.47 6.26
CA ARG A 278 6.42 -21.39 5.44
C ARG A 278 5.35 -20.46 5.99
N TYR A 279 5.34 -20.20 7.30
CA TYR A 279 4.35 -19.33 7.92
C TYR A 279 4.60 -17.84 7.66
N ALA A 280 5.83 -17.45 7.33
CA ALA A 280 6.14 -16.07 6.93
C ALA A 280 5.38 -15.67 5.66
N GLY A 281 5.25 -16.59 4.70
CA GLY A 281 4.47 -16.37 3.48
C GLY A 281 2.99 -16.06 3.76
N ILE A 282 2.39 -16.75 4.73
CA ILE A 282 1.01 -16.51 5.17
C ILE A 282 0.89 -15.13 5.81
N ILE A 283 1.84 -14.73 6.66
CA ILE A 283 1.85 -13.41 7.30
C ILE A 283 1.98 -12.30 6.24
N TYR A 284 2.87 -12.45 5.26
CA TYR A 284 3.01 -11.48 4.17
C TYR A 284 1.75 -11.40 3.31
N PHE A 285 1.12 -12.53 3.02
CA PHE A 285 -0.15 -12.55 2.30
C PHE A 285 -1.25 -11.81 3.07
N VAL A 286 -1.36 -12.02 4.38
CA VAL A 286 -2.33 -11.30 5.22
C VAL A 286 -2.06 -9.79 5.24
N VAL A 287 -0.79 -9.37 5.37
CA VAL A 287 -0.41 -7.95 5.32
C VAL A 287 -0.72 -7.35 3.95
N LEU A 288 -0.45 -8.08 2.86
CA LEU A 288 -0.77 -7.67 1.49
C LEU A 288 -2.27 -7.46 1.32
N VAL A 289 -3.10 -8.45 1.71
CA VAL A 289 -4.57 -8.35 1.66
C VAL A 289 -5.05 -7.16 2.50
N MET A 290 -4.49 -6.97 3.70
CA MET A 290 -4.81 -5.84 4.56
C MET A 290 -4.50 -4.49 3.89
N CYS A 291 -3.35 -4.36 3.22
CA CYS A 291 -2.98 -3.18 2.46
C CYS A 291 -3.92 -2.93 1.27
N LEU A 292 -4.31 -3.98 0.53
CA LEU A 292 -5.25 -3.89 -0.59
C LEU A 292 -6.64 -3.41 -0.13
N VAL A 293 -7.18 -4.02 0.92
CA VAL A 293 -8.47 -3.62 1.50
C VAL A 293 -8.40 -2.18 2.01
N SER A 294 -7.31 -1.80 2.69
CA SER A 294 -7.11 -0.43 3.15
C SER A 294 -7.08 0.55 1.98
N SER A 295 -6.37 0.23 0.89
CA SER A 295 -6.32 1.05 -0.32
C SER A 295 -7.70 1.27 -0.95
N ILE A 296 -8.51 0.21 -1.05
CA ILE A 296 -9.89 0.31 -1.57
C ILE A 296 -10.75 1.24 -0.70
N ILE A 297 -10.66 1.10 0.63
CA ILE A 297 -11.42 1.95 1.56
C ILE A 297 -10.94 3.41 1.48
N LYS A 298 -9.62 3.65 1.46
CA LYS A 298 -9.03 4.99 1.29
C LYS A 298 -9.55 5.65 0.00
N GLY A 299 -9.52 4.93 -1.12
CA GLY A 299 -10.04 5.41 -2.39
C GLY A 299 -11.52 5.82 -2.34
N LYS A 300 -12.36 5.09 -1.61
CA LYS A 300 -13.77 5.48 -1.40
C LYS A 300 -13.88 6.77 -0.56
N ILE A 301 -13.13 6.86 0.54
CA ILE A 301 -13.15 8.05 1.41
C ILE A 301 -12.67 9.28 0.64
N TYR A 302 -11.57 9.17 -0.11
CA TYR A 302 -11.04 10.27 -0.92
C TYR A 302 -12.07 10.79 -1.91
N LYS A 303 -12.82 9.90 -2.58
CA LYS A 303 -13.90 10.29 -3.49
C LYS A 303 -15.04 11.01 -2.77
N GLU A 304 -15.41 10.56 -1.57
CA GLU A 304 -16.48 11.17 -0.77
C GLU A 304 -16.14 12.59 -0.30
N VAL A 305 -14.85 12.88 -0.05
CA VAL A 305 -14.39 14.20 0.42
C VAL A 305 -13.81 15.08 -0.70
N GLY A 306 -13.99 14.70 -1.97
CA GLY A 306 -13.52 15.49 -3.12
C GLY A 306 -12.00 15.42 -3.39
N LEU A 307 -11.26 14.54 -2.71
CA LEU A 307 -9.82 14.32 -2.89
C LEU A 307 -9.51 13.14 -3.84
N GLY A 308 -10.43 12.80 -4.74
CA GLY A 308 -10.25 11.74 -5.75
C GLY A 308 -9.13 12.05 -6.74
N MET A 309 -8.66 11.03 -7.48
CA MET A 309 -7.69 11.28 -8.55
C MET A 309 -8.32 12.11 -9.68
N PRO A 310 -7.53 12.84 -10.49
CA PRO A 310 -8.07 13.54 -11.66
C PRO A 310 -8.86 12.62 -12.60
N SER A 311 -8.57 11.32 -12.69
CA SER A 311 -9.37 10.37 -13.47
C SER A 311 -10.77 10.07 -12.88
N ASP A 312 -11.02 10.42 -11.61
CA ASP A 312 -12.28 10.15 -10.91
C ASP A 312 -13.39 11.16 -11.22
N TRP A 313 -13.10 12.34 -11.79
CA TRP A 313 -14.11 13.37 -12.07
C TRP A 313 -15.22 12.85 -12.99
N ARG A 314 -14.88 12.06 -14.02
CA ARG A 314 -15.85 11.45 -14.95
C ARG A 314 -16.79 10.47 -14.23
N THR A 315 -16.28 9.78 -13.22
CA THR A 315 -17.05 8.79 -12.46
C THR A 315 -17.97 9.49 -11.45
N ASN A 316 -17.48 10.55 -10.80
CA ASN A 316 -18.27 11.39 -9.91
C ASN A 316 -19.38 12.13 -10.67
N LEU A 317 -19.09 12.67 -11.86
CA LEU A 317 -20.08 13.30 -12.73
C LEU A 317 -21.22 12.34 -13.09
N ARG A 318 -20.89 11.13 -13.56
CA ARG A 318 -21.91 10.09 -13.88
C ARG A 318 -22.72 9.69 -12.65
N ARG A 319 -22.09 9.58 -11.48
CA ARG A 319 -22.77 9.23 -10.22
C ARG A 319 -23.72 10.33 -9.76
N ASN A 320 -23.31 11.59 -9.85
CA ASN A 320 -24.15 12.74 -9.50
C ASN A 320 -25.33 12.87 -10.46
N GLN A 321 -25.10 12.67 -11.76
CA GLN A 321 -26.17 12.58 -12.76
C GLN A 321 -27.16 11.46 -12.42
N PHE A 322 -26.67 10.27 -12.09
CA PHE A 322 -27.53 9.14 -11.70
C PHE A 322 -28.34 9.40 -10.43
N ILE A 323 -27.75 10.02 -9.39
CA ILE A 323 -28.46 10.39 -8.16
C ILE A 323 -29.57 11.40 -8.47
N ARG A 324 -29.24 12.44 -9.23
CA ARG A 324 -30.20 13.45 -9.69
C ARG A 324 -31.35 12.83 -10.48
N ASP A 325 -31.06 11.97 -11.44
CA ASP A 325 -32.08 11.33 -12.27
C ASP A 325 -32.97 10.38 -11.45
N ARG A 326 -32.40 9.72 -10.43
CA ARG A 326 -33.13 8.89 -9.47
C ARG A 326 -34.05 9.73 -8.59
N GLU A 327 -33.60 10.88 -8.10
CA GLU A 327 -34.40 11.81 -7.31
C GLU A 327 -35.51 12.44 -8.14
N ILE A 328 -35.21 12.90 -9.36
CA ILE A 328 -36.22 13.37 -10.32
C ILE A 328 -37.25 12.25 -10.59
N SER A 329 -36.83 11.00 -10.74
CA SER A 329 -37.74 9.86 -10.94
C SER A 329 -38.55 9.53 -9.69
N LYS A 330 -38.05 9.86 -8.50
CA LYS A 330 -38.78 9.72 -7.23
C LYS A 330 -39.81 10.85 -7.10
N MET A 331 -39.40 12.10 -7.32
CA MET A 331 -40.29 13.26 -7.37
C MET A 331 -41.38 13.09 -8.42
N LYS A 332 -41.07 12.62 -9.63
CA LYS A 332 -42.08 12.31 -10.67
C LYS A 332 -43.09 11.25 -10.22
N ARG A 333 -42.64 10.23 -9.47
CA ARG A 333 -43.55 9.22 -8.91
C ARG A 333 -44.38 9.77 -7.77
N ASP A 334 -43.82 10.65 -6.95
CA ASP A 334 -44.55 11.25 -5.83
C ASP A 334 -45.55 12.31 -6.33
N VAL A 335 -45.22 13.07 -7.38
CA VAL A 335 -46.14 13.96 -8.11
C VAL A 335 -47.21 13.17 -8.85
N GLY A 336 -46.86 12.05 -9.49
CA GLY A 336 -47.83 11.18 -10.18
C GLY A 336 -48.79 10.42 -9.26
N LYS A 337 -48.53 10.41 -7.94
CA LYS A 337 -49.45 9.88 -6.91
C LYS A 337 -50.46 10.90 -6.39
N VAL A 338 -50.27 12.17 -6.72
CA VAL A 338 -51.24 13.23 -6.40
C VAL A 338 -52.17 13.35 -7.60
N GLU A 339 -53.47 13.12 -7.41
CA GLU A 339 -54.47 13.34 -8.46
C GLU A 339 -54.37 14.77 -9.01
N PRO A 340 -54.55 14.97 -10.33
CA PRO A 340 -54.48 16.30 -10.91
C PRO A 340 -55.66 17.13 -10.39
N VAL A 341 -55.43 17.91 -9.34
CA VAL A 341 -56.35 18.99 -8.98
C VAL A 341 -56.27 20.00 -10.11
N ASN A 342 -57.39 20.22 -10.77
CA ASN A 342 -57.56 21.13 -11.88
C ASN A 342 -57.46 22.58 -11.35
N ILE A 343 -56.24 23.05 -11.09
CA ILE A 343 -55.98 24.42 -10.67
C ILE A 343 -55.69 25.21 -11.94
N SER A 344 -56.56 26.18 -12.22
CA SER A 344 -56.34 27.23 -13.20
C SER A 344 -54.95 27.84 -12.99
N THR A 345 -54.03 27.54 -13.90
CA THR A 345 -52.66 28.04 -13.86
C THR A 345 -52.66 29.52 -14.18
N GLN A 346 -52.65 30.34 -13.14
CA GLN A 346 -52.22 31.73 -13.27
C GLN A 346 -50.75 31.70 -13.68
N LYS A 347 -50.44 32.30 -14.83
CA LYS A 347 -49.08 32.41 -15.40
C LYS A 347 -48.23 33.26 -14.45
N LEU A 348 -47.53 32.63 -13.51
CA LEU A 348 -46.56 33.28 -12.64
C LEU A 348 -45.39 33.79 -13.47
N SER A 349 -44.86 34.96 -13.09
CA SER A 349 -43.71 35.55 -13.78
C SER A 349 -42.44 34.71 -13.50
N PRO A 350 -41.41 34.77 -14.37
CA PRO A 350 -40.15 34.05 -14.15
C PRO A 350 -39.51 34.33 -12.78
N GLU A 351 -39.65 35.57 -12.29
CA GLU A 351 -39.08 36.02 -11.01
C GLU A 351 -39.82 35.42 -9.80
N GLU A 352 -41.14 35.23 -9.91
CA GLU A 352 -41.94 34.56 -8.88
C GLU A 352 -41.66 33.06 -8.81
N ILE A 353 -41.38 32.44 -9.97
CA ILE A 353 -40.94 31.04 -10.04
C ILE A 353 -39.56 30.87 -9.39
N GLU A 354 -38.61 31.78 -9.65
CA GLU A 354 -37.29 31.75 -9.02
C GLU A 354 -37.36 32.00 -7.51
N SER A 355 -38.18 32.95 -7.06
CA SER A 355 -38.41 33.19 -5.63
C SER A 355 -39.01 31.98 -4.91
N GLN A 356 -39.98 31.31 -5.54
CA GLN A 356 -40.59 30.10 -4.99
C GLN A 356 -39.60 28.92 -5.01
N LEU A 357 -38.83 28.74 -6.08
CA LEU A 357 -37.78 27.72 -6.13
C LEU A 357 -36.75 27.98 -5.03
N ALA A 358 -36.25 29.21 -4.88
CA ALA A 358 -35.31 29.59 -3.83
C ALA A 358 -35.84 29.29 -2.41
N SER A 359 -37.16 29.33 -2.20
CA SER A 359 -37.78 28.96 -0.92
C SER A 359 -37.81 27.44 -0.63
N PHE A 360 -37.77 26.60 -1.67
CA PHE A 360 -37.75 25.13 -1.56
C PHE A 360 -36.35 24.56 -1.30
N TRP A 361 -35.30 25.25 -1.75
CA TRP A 361 -33.91 24.82 -1.57
C TRP A 361 -33.36 25.47 -0.29
N GLY A 362 -33.45 24.75 0.83
CA GLY A 362 -32.82 25.14 2.09
C GLY A 362 -31.30 25.36 1.96
N LYS A 363 -30.68 25.91 3.02
CA LYS A 363 -29.26 26.33 3.17
C LYS A 363 -28.15 25.33 2.73
N GLU A 364 -28.48 24.19 2.14
CA GLU A 364 -27.57 23.12 1.72
C GLU A 364 -27.50 22.92 0.18
N ALA A 365 -28.18 23.72 -0.63
CA ALA A 365 -28.06 23.63 -2.09
C ALA A 365 -26.79 24.32 -2.61
N VAL A 366 -25.82 23.54 -3.11
CA VAL A 366 -24.61 24.03 -3.79
C VAL A 366 -24.77 23.87 -5.30
N PHE A 367 -24.72 24.98 -6.04
CA PHE A 367 -24.67 24.98 -7.50
C PHE A 367 -23.23 24.82 -8.02
N GLU A 368 -23.07 24.02 -9.08
CA GLU A 368 -21.84 23.97 -9.89
C GLU A 368 -21.61 25.35 -10.53
N LYS A 369 -20.66 26.12 -10.00
CA LYS A 369 -20.00 27.15 -10.78
C LYS A 369 -19.24 26.46 -11.91
N GLN A 370 -19.47 26.97 -13.13
CA GLN A 370 -18.87 26.50 -14.37
C GLN A 370 -17.33 26.41 -14.28
N GLN A 371 -16.78 25.50 -15.06
CA GLN A 371 -15.34 25.27 -15.22
C GLN A 371 -14.54 26.58 -15.33
N ALA A 372 -13.53 26.67 -14.46
CA ALA A 372 -12.25 27.35 -14.70
C ALA A 372 -12.34 28.71 -15.41
N GLU A 373 -12.89 29.71 -14.72
CA GLU A 373 -12.25 31.02 -14.73
C GLU A 373 -11.10 30.96 -13.70
N GLU A 374 -9.94 31.48 -14.07
CA GLU A 374 -8.79 31.70 -13.20
C GLU A 374 -9.27 32.15 -11.81
N VAL A 375 -9.01 31.30 -10.81
CA VAL A 375 -9.35 31.64 -9.43
C VAL A 375 -8.40 32.75 -9.03
N ALA A 376 -8.88 33.99 -9.15
CA ALA A 376 -8.36 35.13 -8.42
C ALA A 376 -8.06 34.70 -6.96
N PRO A 377 -6.95 35.13 -6.35
CA PRO A 377 -6.38 34.51 -5.14
C PRO A 377 -7.17 34.75 -3.84
N THR A 378 -8.44 35.16 -3.91
CA THR A 378 -9.22 35.66 -2.77
C THR A 378 -10.50 34.84 -2.55
N VAL A 379 -10.35 33.54 -2.28
CA VAL A 379 -11.36 32.87 -1.43
C VAL A 379 -11.15 33.44 -0.02
N ALA A 380 -12.00 34.37 0.40
CA ALA A 380 -11.98 34.92 1.74
C ALA A 380 -11.92 33.78 2.78
N ARG A 381 -10.89 33.79 3.65
CA ARG A 381 -10.72 32.82 4.73
C ARG A 381 -12.03 32.70 5.51
N SER A 382 -12.52 31.48 5.67
CA SER A 382 -13.76 31.26 6.42
C SER A 382 -13.52 31.61 7.90
N GLN A 383 -14.15 32.68 8.39
CA GLN A 383 -14.08 33.03 9.81
C GLN A 383 -14.96 32.07 10.60
N LEU A 384 -14.41 31.45 11.63
CA LEU A 384 -15.12 30.46 12.44
C LEU A 384 -16.06 31.14 13.45
N SER A 385 -17.12 30.45 13.82
CA SER A 385 -18.03 30.92 14.87
C SER A 385 -17.38 30.83 16.27
N SER A 386 -17.88 31.61 17.22
CA SER A 386 -17.42 31.56 18.62
C SER A 386 -17.60 30.19 19.28
N GLU A 387 -18.57 29.39 18.83
CA GLU A 387 -18.76 28.02 19.28
C GLU A 387 -17.68 27.08 18.72
N GLU A 388 -17.29 27.27 17.45
CA GLU A 388 -16.18 26.54 16.84
C GLU A 388 -14.83 26.89 17.49
N HIS A 389 -14.61 28.16 17.89
CA HIS A 389 -13.42 28.54 18.66
C HIS A 389 -13.32 27.79 19.98
N LYS A 390 -14.40 27.72 20.77
CA LYS A 390 -14.44 26.92 22.01
C LYS A 390 -14.22 25.44 21.74
N GLN A 391 -14.78 24.93 20.65
CA GLN A 391 -14.59 23.55 20.25
C GLN A 391 -13.10 23.27 19.94
N ILE A 392 -12.41 24.14 19.22
CA ILE A 392 -10.98 23.99 18.88
C ILE A 392 -10.10 24.03 20.13
N GLN A 393 -10.38 24.95 21.05
CA GLN A 393 -9.68 25.03 22.34
C GLN A 393 -9.78 23.71 23.12
N SER A 394 -10.92 23.02 23.05
CA SER A 394 -11.10 21.71 23.68
C SER A 394 -10.26 20.57 23.07
N TYR A 395 -9.67 20.76 21.89
CA TYR A 395 -8.87 19.72 21.22
C TYR A 395 -7.60 19.38 21.98
N SER A 396 -7.04 20.32 22.76
CA SER A 396 -5.90 20.06 23.64
C SER A 396 -6.16 18.93 24.62
N ASP A 397 -7.40 18.84 25.12
CA ASP A 397 -7.81 17.93 26.19
C ASP A 397 -8.08 16.50 25.68
N ILE A 398 -8.06 16.29 24.36
CA ILE A 398 -8.23 14.97 23.74
C ILE A 398 -7.02 14.11 24.06
N LYS A 399 -7.14 13.29 25.12
CA LYS A 399 -6.11 12.36 25.54
C LYS A 399 -5.78 11.36 24.42
N SER A 400 -4.48 11.11 24.22
CA SER A 400 -4.03 10.03 23.36
C SER A 400 -4.65 8.71 23.84
N PRO A 401 -5.24 7.90 22.96
CA PRO A 401 -5.75 6.60 23.36
C PRO A 401 -4.61 5.81 24.00
N ARG A 402 -4.86 5.19 25.16
CA ARG A 402 -3.95 4.19 25.74
C ARG A 402 -3.94 3.01 24.79
N TYR A 403 -3.05 3.04 23.80
CA TYR A 403 -2.96 1.99 22.80
C TYR A 403 -2.55 0.72 23.55
N ASN A 404 -3.50 -0.21 23.67
CA ASN A 404 -3.29 -1.44 24.40
C ASN A 404 -2.29 -2.25 23.59
N LYS A 405 -1.03 -2.33 24.04
CA LYS A 405 0.00 -3.20 23.42
C LYS A 405 -0.53 -4.63 23.22
N TRP A 406 -1.50 -5.01 24.06
CA TRP A 406 -2.36 -6.18 23.94
C TRP A 406 -3.02 -6.40 22.58
N GLY A 407 -3.41 -5.39 21.80
CA GLY A 407 -4.02 -5.61 20.48
C GLY A 407 -3.02 -6.18 19.46
N ILE A 408 -1.76 -5.72 19.52
CA ILE A 408 -0.68 -6.23 18.67
C ILE A 408 -0.18 -7.56 19.23
N CYS A 409 -0.04 -7.68 20.55
CA CYS A 409 0.20 -8.97 21.18
C CYS A 409 -0.94 -9.95 20.89
N LEU A 410 -2.19 -9.53 20.78
CA LEU A 410 -3.32 -10.38 20.43
C LEU A 410 -3.24 -10.75 18.96
N VAL A 411 -2.90 -9.84 18.03
CA VAL A 411 -2.69 -10.24 16.62
C VAL A 411 -1.51 -11.19 16.47
N ILE A 412 -0.42 -10.97 17.21
CA ILE A 412 0.74 -11.86 17.27
C ILE A 412 0.37 -13.19 17.94
N ILE A 413 -0.35 -13.18 19.06
CA ILE A 413 -0.82 -14.37 19.77
C ILE A 413 -1.82 -15.10 18.90
N PHE A 414 -2.75 -14.43 18.23
CA PHE A 414 -3.77 -14.99 17.34
C PHE A 414 -3.12 -15.54 16.08
N SER A 415 -2.09 -14.90 15.52
CA SER A 415 -1.30 -15.47 14.44
C SER A 415 -0.47 -16.66 14.90
N PHE A 416 0.08 -16.64 16.13
CA PHE A 416 0.69 -17.80 16.80
C PHE A 416 -0.34 -18.88 17.16
N THR A 417 -1.59 -18.55 17.50
CA THR A 417 -2.64 -19.54 17.83
C THR A 417 -3.26 -20.10 16.57
N LEU A 418 -3.36 -19.30 15.50
CA LEU A 418 -3.77 -19.75 14.18
C LEU A 418 -2.66 -20.61 13.58
N MET A 419 -1.38 -20.26 13.75
CA MET A 419 -0.23 -21.11 13.43
C MET A 419 -0.23 -22.38 14.27
N TYR A 420 -0.39 -22.30 15.59
CA TYR A 420 -0.44 -23.46 16.47
C TYR A 420 -1.67 -24.34 16.19
N ARG A 421 -2.82 -23.76 15.85
CA ARG A 421 -4.02 -24.52 15.45
C ARG A 421 -3.88 -25.11 14.06
N ALA A 422 -3.29 -24.40 13.10
CA ALA A 422 -3.00 -24.90 11.77
C ALA A 422 -1.90 -25.97 11.82
N GLU A 423 -0.91 -25.82 12.69
CA GLU A 423 0.12 -26.80 13.01
C GLU A 423 -0.49 -27.97 13.78
N LYS A 424 -1.44 -27.76 14.69
CA LYS A 424 -2.19 -28.83 15.36
C LYS A 424 -3.18 -29.52 14.41
N LEU A 425 -3.75 -28.83 13.43
CA LEU A 425 -4.59 -29.40 12.36
C LEU A 425 -3.73 -30.15 11.35
N TYR A 426 -2.58 -29.61 10.96
CA TYR A 426 -1.56 -30.24 10.13
C TYR A 426 -0.95 -31.45 10.85
N ASN A 427 -0.64 -31.31 12.13
CA ASN A 427 -0.24 -32.37 13.03
C ASN A 427 -1.41 -33.23 13.47
N LEU A 428 -2.69 -32.91 13.24
CA LEU A 428 -3.82 -33.84 13.41
C LEU A 428 -3.94 -34.69 12.14
N TYR A 429 -3.83 -34.04 10.98
CA TYR A 429 -3.68 -34.67 9.67
C TYR A 429 -2.45 -35.57 9.58
N GLN A 430 -1.40 -35.28 10.35
CA GLN A 430 -0.18 -36.10 10.48
C GLN A 430 -0.13 -36.95 11.76
N ARG A 431 -0.88 -36.63 12.83
CA ARG A 431 -1.00 -37.50 14.04
C ARG A 431 -2.03 -38.59 13.89
N GLU A 432 -2.93 -38.53 12.91
CA GLU A 432 -3.71 -39.72 12.56
C GLU A 432 -2.86 -40.84 11.92
N THR A 433 -1.57 -40.60 11.66
CA THR A 433 -0.57 -41.65 11.40
C THR A 433 0.47 -41.80 12.52
N GLY A 434 0.12 -41.40 13.74
CA GLY A 434 0.81 -41.79 14.97
C GLY A 434 -0.09 -42.70 15.79
N ASN A 435 -0.17 -43.98 15.42
CA ASN A 435 -0.99 -44.99 16.09
C ASN A 435 -0.63 -45.11 17.58
N THR A 436 -1.44 -44.50 18.44
CA THR A 436 -1.84 -45.15 19.69
C THR A 436 -2.98 -46.08 19.32
N THR A 437 -2.67 -47.35 19.07
CA THR A 437 -3.70 -48.36 18.83
C THR A 437 -4.65 -48.41 20.02
N PRO A 438 -5.97 -48.19 19.82
CA PRO A 438 -6.98 -48.71 20.73
C PRO A 438 -6.84 -50.23 20.80
N HIS A 439 -7.29 -50.85 21.89
CA HIS A 439 -7.28 -52.30 22.05
C HIS A 439 -8.30 -52.96 21.10
N ILE A 440 -7.95 -53.00 19.82
CA ILE A 440 -8.69 -53.63 18.74
C ILE A 440 -8.34 -55.12 18.77
N SER A 441 -9.34 -56.01 18.78
CA SER A 441 -9.12 -57.46 18.81
C SER A 441 -8.25 -57.91 17.63
N GLN A 442 -7.48 -58.98 17.84
CA GLN A 442 -6.46 -59.44 16.90
C GLN A 442 -7.03 -59.80 15.52
N GLU A 443 -8.28 -60.27 15.47
CA GLU A 443 -9.04 -60.52 14.23
C GLU A 443 -9.33 -59.24 13.43
N THR A 444 -9.64 -58.15 14.11
CA THR A 444 -9.98 -56.87 13.46
C THR A 444 -8.73 -56.14 12.94
N LYS A 445 -7.56 -56.38 13.54
CA LYS A 445 -6.28 -55.90 13.01
C LYS A 445 -5.88 -56.64 11.73
N GLN A 446 -6.11 -57.94 11.66
CA GLN A 446 -5.83 -58.73 10.45
C GLN A 446 -6.74 -58.33 9.28
N SER A 447 -8.03 -58.10 9.53
CA SER A 447 -8.98 -57.72 8.46
C SER A 447 -8.72 -56.33 7.85
N ILE A 448 -8.21 -55.37 8.64
CA ILE A 448 -7.92 -54.01 8.16
C ILE A 448 -6.62 -53.96 7.36
N VAL A 449 -5.60 -54.70 7.77
CA VAL A 449 -4.34 -54.83 7.00
C VAL A 449 -4.60 -55.55 5.69
N GLU A 450 -5.38 -56.64 5.70
CA GLU A 450 -5.81 -57.33 4.47
C GLU A 450 -6.66 -56.47 3.52
N TYR A 451 -7.38 -55.47 4.04
CA TYR A 451 -8.20 -54.56 3.22
C TYR A 451 -7.37 -53.43 2.61
N GLN A 452 -6.41 -52.88 3.36
CA GLN A 452 -5.52 -51.82 2.86
C GLN A 452 -4.49 -52.34 1.86
N ASP A 453 -3.94 -53.54 2.08
CA ASP A 453 -3.07 -54.19 1.10
C ASP A 453 -3.84 -54.57 -0.17
N ARG A 454 -5.09 -55.07 -0.05
CA ARG A 454 -5.97 -55.30 -1.22
C ARG A 454 -6.25 -54.05 -2.03
N ALA A 455 -6.57 -52.92 -1.38
CA ALA A 455 -6.91 -51.68 -2.09
C ALA A 455 -5.68 -51.07 -2.82
N LEU A 456 -4.48 -51.25 -2.27
CA LEU A 456 -3.23 -50.81 -2.90
C LEU A 456 -2.82 -51.75 -4.05
N GLU A 457 -3.03 -53.05 -3.90
CA GLU A 457 -2.87 -54.03 -4.97
C GLU A 457 -3.87 -53.79 -6.11
N GLU A 458 -5.16 -53.57 -5.82
CA GLU A 458 -6.20 -53.26 -6.81
C GLU A 458 -5.90 -51.99 -7.63
N GLN A 459 -5.32 -50.95 -7.02
CA GLN A 459 -4.90 -49.75 -7.75
C GLN A 459 -3.66 -49.98 -8.63
N LYS A 460 -2.66 -50.74 -8.14
CA LYS A 460 -1.48 -51.11 -8.94
C LYS A 460 -1.84 -52.06 -10.08
N GLU A 461 -2.81 -52.93 -9.87
CA GLU A 461 -3.33 -53.89 -10.85
C GLU A 461 -4.15 -53.17 -11.94
N LYS A 462 -5.01 -52.21 -11.56
CA LYS A 462 -5.72 -51.33 -12.52
C LYS A 462 -4.76 -50.53 -13.41
N PHE A 463 -3.72 -49.92 -12.82
CA PHE A 463 -2.76 -49.10 -13.58
C PHE A 463 -1.95 -49.95 -14.59
N ASN A 464 -1.58 -51.18 -14.25
CA ASN A 464 -0.84 -52.07 -15.18
C ASN A 464 -1.73 -52.63 -16.29
N LYS A 465 -3.01 -52.93 -16.01
CA LYS A 465 -3.97 -53.44 -17.00
C LYS A 465 -4.14 -52.48 -18.19
N TYR A 466 -4.31 -51.18 -17.93
CA TYR A 466 -4.47 -50.18 -19.00
C TYR A 466 -3.23 -50.07 -19.90
N THR A 467 -2.02 -50.13 -19.34
CA THR A 467 -0.77 -50.06 -20.11
C THR A 467 -0.64 -51.26 -21.04
N VAL A 468 -0.92 -52.47 -20.54
CA VAL A 468 -0.85 -53.68 -21.34
C VAL A 468 -1.94 -53.71 -22.41
N GLU A 469 -3.17 -53.33 -22.09
CA GLU A 469 -4.25 -53.21 -23.08
C GLU A 469 -3.92 -52.21 -24.19
N SER A 470 -3.30 -51.08 -23.86
CA SER A 470 -2.86 -50.08 -24.84
C SER A 470 -1.78 -50.65 -25.78
N ILE A 471 -0.82 -51.42 -25.26
CA ILE A 471 0.24 -52.03 -26.07
C ILE A 471 -0.34 -53.11 -26.99
N LEU A 472 -1.21 -53.97 -26.48
CA LEU A 472 -1.86 -55.01 -27.28
C LEU A 472 -2.78 -54.42 -28.36
N TYR A 473 -3.46 -53.31 -28.05
CA TYR A 473 -4.26 -52.58 -29.02
C TYR A 473 -3.38 -52.01 -30.16
N SER A 474 -2.24 -51.41 -29.82
CA SER A 474 -1.27 -50.92 -30.81
C SER A 474 -0.67 -52.06 -31.63
N LEU A 475 -0.30 -53.18 -31.00
CA LEU A 475 0.21 -54.37 -31.68
C LEU A 475 -0.80 -54.93 -32.70
N LYS A 476 -2.08 -55.03 -32.33
CA LYS A 476 -3.16 -55.53 -33.22
C LYS A 476 -3.42 -54.62 -34.42
N ARG A 477 -3.23 -53.30 -34.27
CA ARG A 477 -3.51 -52.31 -35.33
C ARG A 477 -2.27 -51.86 -36.11
N SER A 478 -1.09 -52.23 -35.65
CA SER A 478 0.17 -51.86 -36.29
C SER A 478 0.22 -52.39 -37.72
N ASP A 479 0.70 -51.55 -38.63
CA ASP A 479 1.13 -51.93 -39.97
C ASP A 479 2.54 -52.54 -39.97
N PHE A 480 3.16 -52.65 -38.79
CA PHE A 480 4.54 -53.08 -38.56
C PHE A 480 5.57 -52.27 -39.36
N SER A 481 5.24 -51.03 -39.74
CA SER A 481 6.23 -50.06 -40.20
C SER A 481 7.16 -49.69 -39.05
N GLU A 482 8.41 -49.33 -39.35
CA GLU A 482 9.38 -48.90 -38.34
C GLU A 482 8.82 -47.79 -37.44
N LYS A 483 8.12 -46.82 -38.04
CA LYS A 483 7.49 -45.70 -37.34
C LYS A 483 6.33 -46.13 -36.43
N SER A 484 5.59 -47.18 -36.81
CA SER A 484 4.53 -47.76 -35.98
C SER A 484 5.13 -48.54 -34.80
N LEU A 485 6.16 -49.34 -35.04
CA LEU A 485 6.82 -50.16 -34.01
C LEU A 485 7.49 -49.30 -32.93
N GLN A 486 8.14 -48.18 -33.29
CA GLN A 486 8.77 -47.27 -32.32
C GLN A 486 7.80 -46.72 -31.25
N GLN A 487 6.49 -46.75 -31.51
CA GLN A 487 5.48 -46.27 -30.57
C GLN A 487 5.27 -47.23 -29.38
N PHE A 488 5.49 -48.53 -29.56
CA PHE A 488 5.18 -49.54 -28.54
C PHE A 488 6.23 -50.64 -28.38
N VAL A 489 7.33 -50.59 -29.14
CA VAL A 489 8.50 -51.48 -29.02
C VAL A 489 9.74 -50.63 -28.67
N GLU A 490 10.62 -51.14 -27.81
CA GLU A 490 11.88 -50.46 -27.47
C GLU A 490 12.78 -50.32 -28.72
N GLU A 491 13.48 -49.19 -28.81
CA GLU A 491 14.19 -48.78 -30.04
C GLU A 491 15.24 -49.80 -30.49
N ASP A 492 15.88 -50.48 -29.55
CA ASP A 492 16.88 -51.53 -29.77
C ASP A 492 16.26 -52.86 -30.23
N TYR A 493 14.98 -53.11 -29.94
CA TYR A 493 14.26 -54.31 -30.37
C TYR A 493 13.45 -54.13 -31.66
N VAL A 494 13.17 -52.90 -32.08
CA VAL A 494 12.49 -52.61 -33.37
C VAL A 494 13.12 -53.34 -34.57
N PRO A 495 14.46 -53.36 -34.76
CA PRO A 495 15.07 -54.07 -35.88
C PRO A 495 14.81 -55.58 -35.88
N VAL A 496 14.71 -56.19 -34.70
CA VAL A 496 14.42 -57.63 -34.54
C VAL A 496 12.99 -57.94 -34.97
N VAL A 497 12.03 -57.11 -34.55
CA VAL A 497 10.63 -57.24 -34.96
C VAL A 497 10.47 -57.00 -36.46
N MET A 498 11.12 -55.96 -37.01
CA MET A 498 11.14 -55.65 -38.45
C MET A 498 11.67 -56.81 -39.29
N GLY A 499 12.74 -57.48 -38.83
CA GLY A 499 13.32 -58.65 -39.52
C GLY A 499 12.40 -59.88 -39.56
N LYS A 500 11.33 -59.90 -38.76
CA LYS A 500 10.33 -60.97 -38.71
C LYS A 500 9.04 -60.60 -39.47
N VAL A 501 8.87 -59.35 -39.92
CA VAL A 501 7.67 -58.88 -40.64
C VAL A 501 7.46 -59.72 -41.90
N GLY A 502 6.23 -60.21 -42.10
CA GLY A 502 5.87 -61.11 -43.18
C GLY A 502 6.06 -62.61 -42.88
N GLN A 503 6.66 -62.97 -41.75
CA GLN A 503 6.69 -64.35 -41.27
C GLN A 503 5.37 -64.73 -40.58
N PRO A 504 4.94 -66.00 -40.65
CA PRO A 504 3.71 -66.46 -40.01
C PRO A 504 3.65 -66.19 -38.50
N SER A 505 4.81 -66.13 -37.84
CA SER A 505 4.94 -65.86 -36.41
C SER A 505 4.47 -64.46 -36.00
N VAL A 506 4.63 -63.45 -36.86
CA VAL A 506 4.15 -62.08 -36.59
C VAL A 506 2.63 -62.01 -36.67
N GLU A 507 2.03 -62.68 -37.65
CA GLU A 507 0.57 -62.72 -37.79
C GLU A 507 -0.07 -63.53 -36.64
N LYS A 508 0.57 -64.63 -36.22
CA LYS A 508 0.17 -65.38 -35.01
C LYS A 508 0.28 -64.53 -33.74
N LEU A 509 1.39 -63.80 -33.56
CA LEU A 509 1.55 -62.89 -32.41
C LEU A 509 0.47 -61.80 -32.38
N LYS A 510 0.13 -61.24 -33.54
CA LYS A 510 -0.90 -60.21 -33.69
C LYS A 510 -2.30 -60.73 -33.32
N ASN A 511 -2.58 -61.99 -33.67
CA ASN A 511 -3.87 -62.63 -33.42
C ASN A 511 -3.96 -63.32 -32.07
N ALA A 512 -2.85 -63.48 -31.35
CA ALA A 512 -2.84 -64.07 -30.02
C ALA A 512 -3.57 -63.19 -28.98
N HIS A 513 -4.15 -63.84 -27.99
CA HIS A 513 -4.96 -63.22 -26.94
C HIS A 513 -4.26 -63.33 -25.60
N PRO A 514 -4.28 -62.28 -24.76
CA PRO A 514 -3.67 -62.35 -23.44
C PRO A 514 -4.44 -63.30 -22.53
N THR A 515 -3.70 -64.15 -21.84
CA THR A 515 -4.26 -65.20 -20.96
C THR A 515 -3.80 -65.03 -19.52
N LYS A 516 -2.53 -64.70 -19.29
CA LYS A 516 -1.98 -64.45 -17.95
C LYS A 516 -0.99 -63.29 -17.94
N PHE A 517 -0.86 -62.65 -16.78
CA PHE A 517 0.12 -61.61 -16.50
C PHE A 517 0.98 -61.99 -15.31
N TYR A 518 2.27 -61.69 -15.37
CA TYR A 518 3.20 -61.85 -14.23
C TYR A 518 4.11 -60.64 -14.14
N LYS A 519 4.46 -60.22 -12.93
CA LYS A 519 5.29 -59.04 -12.70
C LYS A 519 6.50 -59.38 -11.86
N GLU A 520 7.68 -59.00 -12.35
CA GLU A 520 8.96 -59.17 -11.66
C GLU A 520 9.66 -57.80 -11.63
N GLY A 521 9.60 -57.12 -10.47
CA GLY A 521 10.14 -55.76 -10.32
C GLY A 521 9.41 -54.72 -11.19
N THR A 522 10.14 -54.10 -12.12
CA THR A 522 9.62 -53.12 -13.08
C THR A 522 9.19 -53.71 -14.43
N ILE A 523 9.33 -55.03 -14.59
CA ILE A 523 9.05 -55.75 -15.83
C ILE A 523 7.69 -56.45 -15.70
N THR A 524 6.85 -56.29 -16.73
CA THR A 524 5.57 -56.99 -16.83
C THR A 524 5.65 -58.00 -17.97
N TYR A 525 5.39 -59.27 -17.66
CA TYR A 525 5.33 -60.34 -18.63
C TYR A 525 3.88 -60.68 -18.96
N VAL A 526 3.57 -60.79 -20.25
CA VAL A 526 2.23 -61.05 -20.75
C VAL A 526 2.24 -62.32 -21.59
N LEU A 527 1.53 -63.35 -21.13
CA LEU A 527 1.34 -64.58 -21.88
C LEU A 527 0.20 -64.39 -22.87
N LEU A 528 0.54 -64.47 -24.16
CA LEU A 528 -0.38 -64.48 -25.27
C LEU A 528 -0.52 -65.92 -25.80
N GLN A 529 -1.74 -66.37 -26.03
CA GLN A 529 -2.02 -67.66 -26.63
C GLN A 529 -2.85 -67.50 -27.90
N ASP A 530 -2.52 -68.32 -28.89
CA ASP A 530 -3.25 -68.54 -30.13
C ASP A 530 -3.54 -70.06 -30.24
N GLU A 531 -4.44 -70.49 -31.13
CA GLU A 531 -4.89 -71.89 -31.24
C GLU A 531 -3.73 -72.90 -31.44
N GLU A 532 -2.57 -72.45 -31.92
CA GLU A 532 -1.41 -73.28 -32.25
C GLU A 532 -0.06 -72.80 -31.64
N GLY A 533 -0.07 -71.82 -30.73
CA GLY A 533 1.19 -71.29 -30.19
C GLY A 533 1.06 -70.31 -29.03
N SER A 534 2.12 -70.23 -28.22
CA SER A 534 2.21 -69.32 -27.09
C SER A 534 3.38 -68.34 -27.26
N PHE A 535 3.11 -67.07 -26.97
CA PHE A 535 4.09 -65.99 -26.99
C PHE A 535 4.12 -65.33 -25.62
N LEU A 536 5.30 -64.90 -25.21
CA LEU A 536 5.46 -64.13 -23.99
C LEU A 536 6.06 -62.77 -24.32
N LEU A 537 5.31 -61.70 -24.05
CA LEU A 537 5.82 -60.34 -24.17
C LEU A 537 6.48 -59.93 -22.88
N GLU A 538 7.72 -59.44 -22.97
CA GLU A 538 8.36 -58.66 -21.92
C GLU A 538 8.07 -57.18 -22.16
N ILE A 539 7.49 -56.52 -21.17
CA ILE A 539 7.14 -55.10 -21.23
C ILE A 539 7.88 -54.35 -20.13
N ARG A 540 8.69 -53.37 -20.54
CA ARG A 540 9.36 -52.43 -19.64
C ARG A 540 8.71 -51.07 -19.76
N THR A 541 8.29 -50.52 -18.63
CA THR A 541 7.55 -49.25 -18.54
C THR A 541 6.26 -49.23 -19.39
N THR A 542 6.35 -48.88 -20.68
CA THR A 542 5.24 -48.75 -21.64
C THR A 542 5.56 -49.33 -23.03
N LYS A 543 6.68 -50.07 -23.17
CA LYS A 543 7.12 -50.63 -24.46
C LYS A 543 7.48 -52.11 -24.34
N ILE A 544 7.28 -52.85 -25.42
CA ILE A 544 7.74 -54.23 -25.58
C ILE A 544 9.26 -54.19 -25.69
N SER A 545 9.94 -54.76 -24.70
CA SER A 545 11.40 -54.90 -24.71
C SER A 545 11.82 -56.19 -25.40
N HIS A 546 11.01 -57.26 -25.30
CA HIS A 546 11.34 -58.56 -25.91
C HIS A 546 10.09 -59.41 -26.15
N VAL A 547 10.17 -60.34 -27.11
CA VAL A 547 9.14 -61.35 -27.36
C VAL A 547 9.77 -62.74 -27.33
N TYR A 548 9.25 -63.62 -26.50
CA TYR A 548 9.63 -65.02 -26.45
C TYR A 548 8.55 -65.89 -27.07
N GLY A 549 8.95 -67.00 -27.68
CA GLY A 549 8.02 -68.02 -28.16
C GLY A 549 8.70 -68.95 -29.15
N GLU A 550 8.25 -70.20 -29.19
CA GLU A 550 8.84 -71.25 -30.03
C GLU A 550 8.83 -70.88 -31.52
N SER A 551 7.81 -70.14 -31.97
CA SER A 551 7.71 -69.64 -33.34
C SER A 551 8.41 -68.30 -33.58
N TRP A 552 8.94 -67.66 -32.52
CA TRP A 552 9.60 -66.36 -32.58
C TRP A 552 11.13 -66.49 -32.61
N ASP A 553 11.70 -67.16 -31.60
CA ASP A 553 13.12 -67.50 -31.48
C ASP A 553 13.26 -68.83 -30.71
N ASN A 554 13.81 -69.85 -31.37
CA ASN A 554 13.97 -71.19 -30.81
C ASN A 554 15.41 -71.49 -30.36
N SER A 555 16.27 -70.47 -30.25
CA SER A 555 17.63 -70.65 -29.75
C SER A 555 17.61 -71.18 -28.32
N GLU A 556 18.57 -72.03 -27.98
CA GLU A 556 18.59 -72.77 -26.71
C GLU A 556 18.51 -71.84 -25.49
N ARG A 557 19.15 -70.67 -25.57
CA ARG A 557 19.14 -69.65 -24.52
C ARG A 557 17.78 -68.97 -24.36
N GLU A 558 17.12 -68.63 -25.47
CA GLU A 558 15.79 -68.01 -25.47
C GLU A 558 14.73 -68.99 -24.96
N MET A 559 14.82 -70.26 -25.39
CA MET A 559 13.90 -71.31 -24.95
C MET A 559 14.07 -71.65 -23.46
N GLN A 560 15.29 -71.67 -22.92
CA GLN A 560 15.49 -71.84 -21.47
C GLN A 560 14.82 -70.71 -20.67
N ARG A 561 14.99 -69.46 -21.11
CA ARG A 561 14.38 -68.30 -20.45
C ARG A 561 12.86 -68.31 -20.60
N TYR A 562 12.35 -68.69 -21.77
CA TYR A 562 10.91 -68.86 -22.03
C TYR A 562 10.28 -69.86 -21.07
N HIS A 563 10.84 -71.06 -20.93
CA HIS A 563 10.32 -72.09 -20.03
C HIS A 563 10.38 -71.67 -18.56
N GLU A 564 11.46 -70.98 -18.14
CA GLU A 564 11.56 -70.43 -16.79
C GLU A 564 10.42 -69.43 -16.52
N LEU A 565 10.17 -68.51 -17.46
CA LEU A 565 9.14 -67.49 -17.33
C LEU A 565 7.73 -68.06 -17.43
N ILE A 566 7.48 -69.04 -18.29
CA ILE A 566 6.19 -69.77 -18.35
C ILE A 566 5.93 -70.48 -17.03
N THR A 567 6.91 -71.16 -16.46
CA THR A 567 6.76 -71.82 -15.15
C THR A 567 6.41 -70.80 -14.06
N LYS A 568 7.07 -69.63 -14.06
CA LYS A 568 6.76 -68.52 -13.16
C LYS A 568 5.36 -67.96 -13.38
N ILE A 569 4.93 -67.78 -14.63
CA ILE A 569 3.59 -67.29 -14.98
C ILE A 569 2.49 -68.31 -14.63
N ASP A 570 2.75 -69.60 -14.79
CA ASP A 570 1.77 -70.62 -14.44
C ASP A 570 1.60 -70.77 -12.93
N THR A 571 2.68 -70.56 -12.17
CA THR A 571 2.66 -70.67 -10.71
C THR A 571 2.27 -69.37 -10.00
N GLN A 572 2.58 -68.21 -10.57
CA GLN A 572 2.43 -66.89 -9.92
C GLN A 572 1.71 -65.84 -10.76
N GLY A 573 1.30 -66.19 -11.99
CA GLY A 573 0.61 -65.27 -12.89
C GLY A 573 -0.88 -65.15 -12.60
N ILE A 574 -1.41 -63.97 -12.87
CA ILE A 574 -2.83 -63.61 -12.70
C ILE A 574 -3.53 -63.80 -14.05
N ALA A 575 -4.63 -64.55 -14.08
CA ALA A 575 -5.41 -64.78 -15.30
C ALA A 575 -6.12 -63.50 -15.76
N VAL A 576 -6.22 -63.28 -17.07
CA VAL A 576 -7.00 -62.17 -17.63
C VAL A 576 -8.49 -62.47 -17.41
N GLY A 577 -9.07 -61.87 -16.36
CA GLY A 577 -10.48 -62.07 -16.02
C GLY A 577 -11.41 -61.71 -17.19
N THR A 578 -12.31 -62.63 -17.55
CA THR A 578 -13.49 -62.30 -18.35
C THR A 578 -14.52 -61.66 -17.42
N LYS A 579 -14.68 -60.34 -17.61
CA LYS A 579 -15.50 -59.35 -16.88
C LYS A 579 -14.81 -58.63 -15.72
#